data_AF-A0A2U3RIQ8-F1
#
_entry.id   AF-A0A2U3RIQ8-F1
#
_cell.length_a   1.000
_cell.length_b   1.000
_cell.length_c   1.000
_cell.angle_alpha   90.00
_cell.angle_beta   90.00
_cell.angle_gamma   90.00
#
_symmetry.space_group_name_H-M   'P 1'
#
loop_
_entity.id
_entity.type
_entity.pdbx_description
1 polymer ?
#
loop_
_entity_poly.entity_id
_entity_poly.type
_entity_poly.pdbx_seq_one_letter_code
_entity_poly.pdbx_strand_id
1 'polypeptide(L)' 'MQDYTGAPSLVDLGSMRDTVAHTGGDINKINPLIPIDLIIDHSIQVDVYDTNYAKQKNTELKIKRNIERYEFLRW' A
#
# COMPACT_ATOMS: atom_id res chain seq x y z
N MET A 1 1.28 0.40 -10.16
CA MET A 1 1.30 -0.74 -9.21
C MET A 1 -0.07 -0.86 -8.55
N GLN A 2 -0.39 -2.03 -8.01
CA GLN A 2 -1.61 -2.25 -7.21
C GLN A 2 -1.25 -2.44 -5.72
N ASP A 3 -2.20 -2.39 -4.78
CA ASP A 3 -1.93 -2.34 -3.34
C ASP A 3 -1.33 -3.62 -2.73
N TYR A 4 -1.55 -4.78 -3.36
CA TYR A 4 -1.00 -6.05 -2.90
C TYR A 4 0.50 -6.22 -3.20
N THR A 5 0.97 -5.74 -4.36
CA THR A 5 2.41 -5.73 -4.70
C THR A 5 3.09 -4.40 -4.39
N GLY A 6 2.34 -3.30 -4.33
CA GLY A 6 2.85 -1.97 -3.99
C GLY A 6 3.30 -1.88 -2.54
N ALA A 7 2.58 -2.51 -1.61
CA ALA A 7 2.96 -2.55 -0.20
C ALA A 7 4.35 -3.20 0.02
N PRO A 8 4.62 -4.45 -0.42
CA PRO A 8 5.95 -5.02 -0.27
C PRO A 8 7.03 -4.24 -1.03
N SER A 9 6.73 -3.66 -2.20
CA SER A 9 7.73 -2.83 -2.89
C SER A 9 8.11 -1.55 -2.15
N LEU A 10 7.18 -0.92 -1.41
CA LEU A 10 7.51 0.21 -0.53
C LEU A 10 8.30 -0.23 0.70
N VAL A 11 8.01 -1.42 1.24
CA VAL A 11 8.82 -2.03 2.30
C VAL A 11 10.24 -2.27 1.81
N ASP A 12 10.41 -2.87 0.63
CA ASP A 12 11.72 -3.11 0.02
C ASP A 12 12.49 -1.80 -0.21
N LEU A 13 11.81 -0.75 -0.70
CA LEU A 13 12.41 0.58 -0.87
C LEU A 13 12.90 1.14 0.48
N GLY A 14 12.11 0.98 1.54
CA GLY A 14 12.49 1.33 2.90
C GLY A 14 13.72 0.55 3.38
N SER A 15 13.73 -0.77 3.20
CA SER A 15 14.87 -1.63 3.58
C SER A 15 16.14 -1.32 2.78
N MET A 16 16.01 -0.96 1.50
CA MET A 16 17.14 -0.51 0.68
C MET A 16 17.71 0.81 1.20
N ARG A 17 16.85 1.79 1.55
CA ARG A 17 17.28 3.05 2.16
C ARG A 17 17.99 2.82 3.48
N ASP A 18 17.45 1.94 4.33
CA ASP A 18 18.04 1.60 5.61
C ASP A 18 19.45 0.99 5.44
N THR A 19 19.61 0.05 4.51
CA THR A 19 20.91 -0.56 4.21
C THR A 19 21.93 0.47 3.68
N VAL A 20 21.51 1.38 2.80
CA VAL A 20 22.38 2.44 2.28
C VAL A 20 22.80 3.40 3.39
N ALA A 21 21.90 3.76 4.31
CA ALA A 21 22.23 4.59 5.46
C ALA A 21 23.27 3.91 6.37
N HIS A 22 23.08 2.62 6.69
CA HIS A 22 24.00 1.84 7.53
C HIS A 22 25.40 1.70 6.93
N THR A 23 25.51 1.70 5.60
CA THR A 23 26.80 1.60 4.88
C THR A 23 27.44 2.96 4.61
N GLY A 24 26.83 4.06 5.07
CA GLY A 24 27.33 5.43 4.86
C GLY A 24 27.13 5.97 3.43
N GLY A 25 26.24 5.34 2.65
CA GLY A 25 25.89 5.78 1.31
C GLY A 25 24.82 6.87 1.30
N ASP A 26 24.57 7.44 0.11
CA ASP A 26 23.54 8.46 -0.09
C ASP A 26 22.16 7.82 -0.31
N ILE A 27 21.29 7.95 0.69
CA ILE A 27 19.91 7.43 0.66
C ILE A 27 19.06 8.03 -0.47
N ASN A 28 19.40 9.22 -0.97
CA ASN A 28 18.62 9.90 -2.00
C ASN A 28 18.73 9.22 -3.36
N LYS A 29 19.70 8.30 -3.53
CA LYS A 29 19.79 7.43 -4.71
C LYS A 29 18.72 6.36 -4.75
N ILE A 30 18.04 6.10 -3.64
CA ILE A 30 17.00 5.08 -3.53
C ILE A 30 15.63 5.76 -3.62
N ASN A 31 15.27 6.11 -4.86
CA ASN A 31 14.02 6.77 -5.22
C ASN A 31 13.54 6.30 -6.60
N PRO A 32 12.22 6.33 -6.88
CA PRO A 32 11.71 6.13 -8.23
C PRO A 32 12.30 7.15 -9.20
N LEU A 33 12.87 6.68 -10.31
CA LEU A 33 13.44 7.54 -11.36
C LEU A 33 12.41 7.98 -12.40
N ILE A 34 11.24 7.34 -12.38
CA ILE A 34 10.11 7.62 -13.25
C ILE A 34 8.84 7.73 -12.39
N PRO A 35 7.80 8.42 -12.87
CA PRO A 35 6.52 8.49 -12.18
C PRO A 35 5.93 7.10 -11.91
N ILE A 36 5.33 6.93 -10.74
CA ILE A 36 4.67 5.69 -10.32
C ILE A 36 3.24 6.02 -9.90
N ASP A 37 2.28 5.31 -10.49
CA ASP A 37 0.88 5.30 -10.05
C ASP A 37 0.64 4.08 -9.15
N LEU A 38 0.01 4.28 -7.99
CA LEU A 38 -0.41 3.21 -7.10
C LEU A 38 -1.94 3.21 -6.97
N ILE A 39 -2.57 2.09 -7.29
CA ILE A 39 -4.03 1.91 -7.28
C ILE A 39 -4.41 0.92 -6.18
N ILE A 40 -5.45 1.23 -5.41
CA ILE A 40 -5.98 0.36 -4.35
C ILE A 40 -7.26 -0.32 -4.87
N ASP A 41 -7.15 -1.59 -5.22
CA ASP A 41 -8.23 -2.39 -5.82
C ASP A 41 -8.28 -3.83 -5.30
N HIS A 42 -7.20 -4.36 -4.69
CA HIS A 42 -7.08 -5.74 -4.20
C HIS A 42 -7.43 -5.90 -2.71
N SER A 43 -8.05 -4.91 -2.08
CA SER A 43 -8.38 -4.92 -0.65
C SER A 43 -9.87 -5.07 -0.33
N ILE A 44 -10.75 -4.89 -1.31
CA ILE A 44 -12.20 -5.09 -1.14
C ILE A 44 -12.52 -6.60 -1.13
N GLN A 45 -13.44 -7.01 -0.27
CA GLN A 45 -13.97 -8.37 -0.23
C GLN A 45 -15.50 -8.31 -0.27
N VAL A 46 -16.13 -9.38 -0.77
CA VAL A 46 -17.59 -9.49 -0.82
C VAL A 46 -18.05 -10.23 0.44
N ASP A 47 -18.15 -9.51 1.56
CA ASP A 47 -18.68 -10.06 2.81
C ASP A 47 -20.21 -10.12 2.82
N VAL A 48 -20.85 -9.11 2.23
CA VAL A 48 -22.30 -9.01 2.05
C VAL A 48 -22.61 -8.88 0.56
N TYR A 49 -23.64 -9.58 0.10
CA TYR A 49 -24.13 -9.55 -1.29
C TYR A 49 -25.67 -9.41 -1.32
N ASP A 50 -26.21 -9.12 -2.50
CA ASP A 50 -27.66 -9.07 -2.80
C ASP A 50 -28.52 -8.23 -1.82
N THR A 51 -27.96 -7.12 -1.34
CA THR A 51 -28.68 -6.17 -0.47
C THR A 51 -28.33 -4.74 -0.85
N ASN A 52 -29.27 -3.82 -0.64
CA ASN A 52 -29.07 -2.41 -0.95
C ASN A 52 -27.92 -1.76 -0.16
N TYR A 53 -27.55 -2.33 0.99
CA TYR A 53 -26.45 -1.85 1.84
C TYR A 53 -25.12 -2.58 1.63
N ALA A 54 -25.05 -3.58 0.75
CA ALA A 54 -23.85 -4.41 0.54
C ALA A 54 -22.60 -3.57 0.21
N LYS A 55 -22.73 -2.60 -0.71
CA LYS A 55 -21.63 -1.72 -1.12
C LYS A 55 -21.04 -0.95 0.07
N GLN A 56 -21.90 -0.34 0.87
CA GLN A 56 -21.48 0.44 2.05
C GLN A 56 -20.79 -0.49 3.05
N LYS A 57 -21.43 -1.62 3.38
CA LYS A 57 -20.91 -2.54 4.39
C LYS A 57 -19.55 -3.11 4.04
N ASN A 58 -19.37 -3.55 2.80
CA ASN A 58 -18.10 -4.09 2.31
C ASN A 58 -17.01 -3.00 2.30
N THR A 59 -17.37 -1.74 1.98
CA THR A 59 -16.42 -0.61 2.00
C THR A 59 -15.96 -0.29 3.43
N GLU A 60 -16.88 -0.28 4.39
CA GLU A 60 -16.55 -0.08 5.82
C GLU A 60 -15.61 -1.19 6.33
N LEU A 61 -15.91 -2.45 6.00
CA LEU A 61 -15.08 -3.59 6.37
C LEU A 61 -13.69 -3.52 5.71
N LYS A 62 -13.62 -3.13 4.43
CA LYS A 62 -12.35 -2.89 3.74
C LYS A 62 -11.49 -1.88 4.48
N ILE A 63 -12.05 -0.72 4.85
CA ILE A 63 -11.29 0.32 5.56
C ILE A 63 -10.83 -0.20 6.92
N LYS A 64 -11.73 -0.79 7.69
CA LYS A 64 -11.43 -1.31 9.03
C LYS A 64 -10.30 -2.35 9.02
N ARG A 65 -10.29 -3.26 8.03
CA ARG A 65 -9.29 -4.34 7.93
C ARG A 65 -7.92 -3.86 7.45
N ASN A 66 -7.84 -2.73 6.75
CA ASN A 66 -6.65 -2.34 5.99
C ASN A 66 -6.11 -0.96 6.38
N ILE A 67 -6.53 -0.42 7.52
CA ILE A 67 -6.16 0.93 7.95
C ILE A 67 -4.64 1.13 8.03
N GLU A 68 -3.92 0.20 8.65
CA GLU A 68 -2.45 0.24 8.74
C GLU A 68 -1.78 0.23 7.36
N ARG A 69 -2.28 -0.61 6.45
CA ARG A 69 -1.77 -0.69 5.08
C ARG A 69 -2.02 0.62 4.32
N TYR A 70 -3.17 1.25 4.50
CA TYR A 70 -3.48 2.53 3.84
C TYR A 70 -2.67 3.69 4.40
N GLU A 71 -2.42 3.70 5.71
CA GLU A 71 -1.51 4.66 6.34
C GLU A 71 -0.09 4.47 5.81
N PHE A 72 0.38 3.23 5.69
CA PHE A 72 1.70 2.91 5.14
C PHE A 72 1.84 3.30 3.66
N LEU A 73 0.84 3.03 2.81
CA LEU A 73 0.88 3.39 1.38
C LEU A 73 0.79 4.92 1.15
N ARG A 74 0.37 5.70 2.14
CA ARG A 74 0.29 7.17 2.08
C ARG A 74 1.59 7.86 2.51
N TRP A 75 2.41 7.19 3.32
CA TRP A 75 3.70 7.70 3.81
C TRP A 75 4.71 7.89 2.67
#